data_AF-A0A246T4D0-F1
#
_entry.id   AF-A0A246T4D0-F1
#
_cell.length_a   1.000
_cell.length_b   1.000
_cell.length_c   1.000
_cell.angle_alpha   90.00
_cell.angle_beta   90.00
_cell.angle_gamma   90.00
#
_symmetry.space_group_name_H-M   'P 1'
#
loop_
_entity.id
_entity.type
_entity.pdbx_description
1 polymer ?
#
loop_
_entity_poly.entity_id
_entity_poly.type
_entity_poly.pdbx_seq_one_letter_code
_entity_poly.pdbx_strand_id
1 'polypeptide(L)'
;MSDLFLDTELETGDYRRIAGVLKISGYSLAELRLILEDEVAPAFASNLLSVAGEWAGWSENDVETIMLQSLSRRRVWLMSWLKRLVHRRYVRQAWEKIEQFLEQE
;
A
#
# COMPACT_ATOMS: atom_id res chain seq x y z
N MET A 1 -3.57 3.64 -2.39
CA MET A 1 -3.01 2.42 -1.74
C MET A 1 -2.32 2.72 -0.42
N SER A 2 -1.78 3.93 -0.22
CA SER A 2 -1.21 4.35 1.08
C SER A 2 -2.18 4.15 2.25
N ASP A 3 -3.48 4.33 2.04
CA ASP A 3 -4.56 4.08 3.03
C ASP A 3 -4.46 2.71 3.72
N LEU A 4 -3.89 1.70 3.06
CA LEU A 4 -3.61 0.38 3.64
C LEU A 4 -2.57 0.41 4.78
N PHE A 5 -1.94 1.53 5.05
CA PHE A 5 -0.87 1.61 6.06
C PHE A 5 -1.21 2.63 7.15
N LEU A 6 -2.42 3.18 7.15
CA LEU A 6 -2.94 3.98 8.26
C LEU A 6 -3.20 3.09 9.47
N ASP A 7 -3.01 3.65 10.67
CA ASP A 7 -3.31 2.98 11.95
C ASP A 7 -4.83 3.02 12.26
N THR A 8 -5.64 2.79 11.23
CA THR A 8 -7.10 2.78 11.27
C THR A 8 -7.59 1.48 10.66
N GLU A 9 -8.52 0.80 11.33
CA GLU A 9 -9.11 -0.43 10.81
C GLU A 9 -9.92 -0.12 9.54
N LEU A 10 -9.54 -0.73 8.43
CA LEU A 10 -10.23 -0.58 7.15
C LEU A 10 -11.49 -1.44 7.12
N GLU A 11 -12.61 -0.84 6.77
CA GLU A 11 -13.87 -1.53 6.57
C GLU A 11 -14.03 -2.01 5.13
N THR A 12 -15.01 -2.88 4.89
CA THR A 12 -15.37 -3.39 3.55
C THR A 12 -15.59 -2.26 2.54
N GLY A 13 -16.18 -1.13 2.96
CA GLY A 13 -16.40 0.04 2.12
C GLY A 13 -15.10 0.67 1.61
N ASP A 14 -14.05 0.67 2.44
CA ASP A 14 -12.74 1.22 2.07
C ASP A 14 -12.06 0.36 1.02
N TYR A 15 -12.09 -0.96 1.18
CA TYR A 15 -11.52 -1.87 0.18
C TYR A 15 -12.20 -1.73 -1.18
N ARG A 16 -13.53 -1.57 -1.19
CA ARG A 16 -14.28 -1.31 -2.42
C ARG A 16 -13.89 0.03 -3.06
N ARG A 17 -13.79 1.10 -2.26
CA ARG A 17 -13.35 2.42 -2.75
C ARG A 17 -11.95 2.34 -3.36
N ILE A 18 -11.02 1.69 -2.66
CA ILE A 18 -9.65 1.48 -3.14
C ILE A 18 -9.67 0.72 -4.46
N ALA A 19 -10.38 -0.41 -4.55
CA ALA A 19 -10.50 -1.19 -5.78
C ALA A 19 -11.03 -0.36 -6.96
N GLY A 20 -12.06 0.48 -6.73
CA GLY A 20 -12.60 1.38 -7.75
C GLY A 20 -11.56 2.37 -8.29
N VAL A 21 -10.76 2.98 -7.41
CA VAL A 21 -9.66 3.87 -7.83
C VAL A 21 -8.60 3.11 -8.63
N LEU A 22 -8.25 1.89 -8.21
CA LEU A 22 -7.27 1.06 -8.91
C LEU A 22 -7.73 0.64 -10.30
N LYS A 23 -9.02 0.34 -10.47
CA LYS A 23 -9.60 -0.01 -11.78
C LYS A 23 -9.44 1.13 -12.79
N ILE A 24 -9.59 2.39 -12.33
CA ILE A 24 -9.45 3.58 -13.18
C ILE A 24 -8.00 3.77 -13.67
N SER A 25 -7.01 3.28 -12.92
CA SER A 25 -5.59 3.46 -13.28
C SER A 25 -5.17 2.71 -14.55
N GLY A 26 -5.92 1.68 -14.97
CA GLY A 26 -5.63 0.89 -16.17
C GLY A 26 -4.51 -0.15 -16.00
N TYR A 27 -3.91 -0.28 -14.81
CA TYR A 27 -2.95 -1.35 -14.52
C TYR A 27 -3.62 -2.71 -14.38
N SER A 28 -2.92 -3.76 -14.80
CA SER A 28 -3.34 -5.14 -14.55
C SER A 28 -3.26 -5.51 -13.06
N LEU A 29 -4.01 -6.55 -12.65
CA LEU A 29 -3.94 -7.09 -11.28
C LEU A 29 -2.51 -7.41 -10.84
N ALA A 30 -1.72 -8.02 -11.74
CA ALA A 30 -0.33 -8.36 -11.46
C ALA A 30 0.54 -7.12 -11.24
N GLU A 31 0.38 -6.07 -12.05
CA GLU A 31 1.11 -4.81 -11.88
C GLU A 31 0.72 -4.10 -10.59
N LEU A 32 -0.58 -4.00 -10.29
CA LEU A 32 -1.08 -3.41 -9.06
C LEU A 32 -0.52 -4.11 -7.82
N ARG A 33 -0.48 -5.45 -7.85
CA ARG A 33 0.12 -6.24 -6.78
C ARG A 33 1.61 -5.95 -6.61
N LEU A 34 2.36 -5.88 -7.71
CA LEU A 34 3.79 -5.57 -7.67
C LEU A 34 4.05 -4.15 -7.15
N ILE A 35 3.26 -3.16 -7.58
CA ILE A 35 3.34 -1.79 -7.07
C ILE A 35 3.09 -1.76 -5.55
N LEU A 36 2.06 -2.48 -5.09
CA LEU A 36 1.76 -2.57 -3.66
C LEU A 36 2.92 -3.22 -2.88
N GLU A 37 3.40 -4.37 -3.34
CA GLU A 37 4.42 -5.18 -2.63
C GLU A 37 5.81 -4.52 -2.66
N ASP A 38 6.22 -3.98 -3.80
CA ASP A 38 7.61 -3.56 -4.04
C ASP A 38 7.83 -2.04 -3.99
N GLU A 39 6.77 -1.22 -4.03
CA GLU A 39 6.88 0.25 -4.00
C GLU A 39 6.16 0.88 -2.80
N VAL A 40 4.85 0.62 -2.66
CA VAL A 40 4.02 1.25 -1.63
C VAL A 40 4.34 0.67 -0.25
N ALA A 41 4.37 -0.66 -0.09
CA ALA A 41 4.63 -1.27 1.21
C ALA A 41 5.99 -0.86 1.79
N PRO A 42 7.12 -0.88 1.06
CA PRO A 42 8.39 -0.44 1.63
C PRO A 42 8.45 1.05 2.02
N ALA A 43 7.61 1.88 1.39
CA ALA A 43 7.49 3.31 1.65
C ALA A 43 6.70 3.59 2.94
N PHE A 44 5.59 2.89 3.16
CA PHE A 44 4.65 3.17 4.25
C PHE A 44 4.68 2.17 5.41
N ALA A 45 5.33 1.02 5.27
CA ALA A 45 5.26 -0.05 6.27
C ALA A 45 5.87 0.27 7.64
N SER A 46 6.75 1.29 7.74
CA SER A 46 7.19 1.79 9.04
C SER A 46 6.04 2.35 9.88
N ASN A 47 4.96 2.80 9.23
CA ASN A 47 3.77 3.30 9.92
C ASN A 47 3.01 2.19 10.66
N LEU A 48 3.15 0.92 10.24
CA LEU A 48 2.55 -0.21 10.96
C LEU A 48 3.32 -0.59 12.23
N LEU A 49 4.55 -0.08 12.42
CA LEU A 49 5.44 -0.42 13.53
C LEU A 49 5.48 0.68 14.61
N SER A 50 4.95 1.85 14.31
CA SER A 50 4.84 2.96 15.25
C SER A 50 3.37 3.29 15.39
N VAL A 51 2.84 3.26 16.61
CA VAL A 51 1.53 3.84 16.94
C VAL A 51 1.66 5.35 16.76
N ALA A 52 1.58 5.78 15.50
CA ALA A 52 1.67 7.17 15.12
C ALA A 52 0.28 7.77 15.40
N GLY A 53 0.11 8.26 16.62
CA GLY A 53 -1.16 8.80 17.10
C GLY A 53 -1.78 9.86 16.19
N GLU A 54 -3.11 9.90 16.15
CA GLU A 54 -3.99 10.90 15.52
C GLU A 54 -3.50 11.53 14.21
N TRP A 55 -2.97 10.75 13.26
CA TRP A 55 -2.83 11.25 11.89
C TRP A 55 -4.18 11.13 11.18
N ALA A 56 -4.75 12.26 10.76
CA ALA A 56 -6.01 12.35 10.01
C ALA A 56 -5.90 11.83 8.55
N GLY A 57 -5.01 10.86 8.29
CA GLY A 57 -4.60 10.44 6.96
C GLY A 57 -3.38 11.20 6.41
N TRP A 58 -2.98 10.86 5.19
CA TRP A 58 -1.96 11.60 4.43
C TRP A 58 -2.64 12.49 3.39
N SER A 59 -2.16 13.72 3.22
CA SER A 59 -2.52 14.49 2.03
C SER A 59 -1.85 13.89 0.78
N GLU A 60 -2.35 14.21 -0.41
CA GLU A 60 -1.76 13.75 -1.67
C GLU A 60 -0.27 14.16 -1.78
N ASN A 61 0.06 15.38 -1.34
CA ASN A 61 1.44 15.88 -1.31
C ASN A 61 2.34 15.07 -0.35
N ASP A 62 1.80 14.62 0.79
CA ASP A 62 2.55 13.78 1.73
C ASP A 62 2.85 12.42 1.11
N VAL A 63 1.83 11.81 0.49
CA VAL A 63 1.98 10.52 -0.20
C VAL A 63 3.02 10.63 -1.31
N GLU A 64 2.95 11.67 -2.14
CA GLU A 64 3.92 11.91 -3.22
C GLU A 64 5.33 12.07 -2.67
N THR A 65 5.52 12.89 -1.64
CA THR A 65 6.83 13.13 -1.02
C THR A 65 7.43 11.85 -0.46
N ILE A 66 6.64 11.04 0.26
CA ILE A 66 7.07 9.76 0.84
C ILE A 66 7.45 8.78 -0.28
N MET A 67 6.65 8.70 -1.34
CA MET A 67 6.91 7.83 -2.49
C MET A 67 8.19 8.23 -3.22
N LEU A 68 8.37 9.51 -3.56
CA LEU A 68 9.58 10.01 -4.22
C LEU A 68 10.83 9.78 -3.36
N GLN A 69 10.72 9.95 -2.05
CA GLN A 69 11.81 9.67 -1.12
C GLN A 69 12.12 8.16 -1.05
N SER A 70 11.10 7.30 -1.04
CA SER A 70 11.26 5.84 -1.04
C SER A 70 11.93 5.36 -2.34
N LEU A 71 11.44 5.85 -3.49
CA LEU A 71 11.95 5.50 -4.82
C LEU A 71 13.38 6.00 -5.05
N SER A 72 13.74 7.21 -4.61
CA SER A 72 15.11 7.73 -4.72
C SER A 72 16.12 6.96 -3.85
N ARG A 73 15.66 6.38 -2.72
CA ARG A 73 16.47 5.50 -1.85
C ARG A 73 16.57 4.06 -2.36
N ARG A 74 15.84 3.69 -3.42
CA ARG A 74 15.73 2.34 -3.98
C ARG A 74 16.98 1.88 -4.74
N ARG A 75 18.18 2.26 -4.27
CA ARG A 75 19.49 1.77 -4.76
C ARG A 75 19.90 0.44 -4.11
N VAL A 76 19.19 -0.04 -3.08
CA VAL A 76 19.54 -1.24 -2.32
C VAL A 76 18.41 -2.27 -2.37
N TRP A 77 18.36 -3.03 -3.48
CA TRP A 77 17.44 -4.15 -3.71
C TRP A 77 17.38 -5.15 -2.54
N LEU A 78 18.47 -5.25 -1.76
CA LEU A 78 18.53 -6.10 -0.57
C LEU A 78 17.61 -5.66 0.59
N MET A 79 17.50 -4.36 0.84
CA MET A 79 16.65 -3.87 1.94
C MET A 79 15.16 -3.95 1.58
N SER A 80 14.83 -3.85 0.29
CA SER A 80 13.45 -4.02 -0.20
C SER A 80 12.94 -5.44 -0.02
N TRP A 81 13.74 -6.49 -0.25
CA TRP A 81 13.28 -7.86 0.00
C TRP A 81 13.09 -8.16 1.49
N LEU A 82 13.94 -7.61 2.36
CA LEU A 82 13.78 -7.77 3.82
C LEU A 82 12.47 -7.14 4.29
N LYS A 83 12.21 -5.89 3.88
CA LYS A 83 10.95 -5.20 4.17
C LYS A 83 9.74 -5.95 3.63
N ARG A 84 9.85 -6.50 2.41
CA ARG A 84 8.79 -7.33 1.81
C ARG A 84 8.47 -8.56 2.66
N LEU A 85 9.47 -9.21 3.25
CA LEU A 85 9.24 -10.39 4.10
C LEU A 85 8.53 -10.03 5.41
N VAL A 86 8.91 -8.93 6.06
CA VAL A 86 8.34 -8.51 7.35
C VAL A 86 6.84 -8.22 7.22
N HIS A 87 6.43 -7.53 6.15
CA HIS A 87 5.04 -7.11 5.97
C HIS A 87 4.24 -8.04 5.04
N ARG A 88 4.81 -9.16 4.61
CA ARG A 88 4.22 -10.07 3.61
C ARG A 88 2.84 -10.60 3.99
N ARG A 89 2.59 -10.83 5.28
CA ARG A 89 1.29 -11.34 5.74
C ARG A 89 0.21 -10.27 5.65
N TYR A 90 0.53 -9.09 6.17
CA TYR A 90 -0.37 -7.93 6.14
C TYR A 90 -0.73 -7.54 4.70
N VAL A 91 0.27 -7.32 3.86
CA VAL A 91 0.08 -6.90 2.46
C VAL A 91 -0.73 -7.93 1.68
N ARG A 92 -0.52 -9.23 1.92
CA ARG A 92 -1.28 -10.29 1.27
C ARG A 92 -2.74 -10.31 1.70
N GLN A 93 -3.03 -10.18 2.98
CA GLN A 93 -4.42 -10.12 3.47
C GLN A 93 -5.15 -8.89 2.95
N ALA A 94 -4.47 -7.74 2.90
CA ALA A 94 -5.00 -6.53 2.30
C ALA A 94 -5.26 -6.71 0.80
N TRP A 95 -4.32 -7.34 0.08
CA TRP A 95 -4.46 -7.65 -1.35
C TRP A 95 -5.64 -8.58 -1.64
N GLU A 96 -5.79 -9.68 -0.89
CA GLU A 96 -6.89 -10.64 -1.05
C GLU A 96 -8.26 -9.96 -0.94
N LYS A 97 -8.40 -8.99 -0.03
CA LYS A 97 -9.64 -8.20 0.10
C LYS A 97 -9.88 -7.27 -1.09
N ILE A 98 -8.82 -6.64 -1.61
CA ILE A 98 -8.92 -5.76 -2.79
C ILE A 98 -9.24 -6.58 -4.05
N GLU A 99 -8.55 -7.70 -4.24
CA GLU A 99 -8.67 -8.59 -5.38
C GLU A 99 -10.10 -9.12 -5.53
N GLN A 100 -10.75 -9.48 -4.41
CA GLN A 100 -12.17 -9.87 -4.39
C GLN A 100 -13.09 -8.81 -5.03
N PHE A 101 -12.81 -7.51 -4.85
CA PHE A 101 -13.62 -6.44 -5.45
C PHE A 101 -13.20 -6.12 -6.89
N LEU A 102 -11.96 -6.44 -7.27
CA LEU A 102 -11.49 -6.24 -8.65
C LEU A 102 -11.96 -7.37 -9.59
N GLU A 103 -12.20 -8.57 -9.07
CA GLU A 103 -12.68 -9.73 -9.84
C GLU A 103 -14.22 -9.82 -9.96
N GLN A 104 -14.97 -9.09 -9.13
CA GLN A 104 -16.44 -9.19 -9.03
C GLN A 104 -17.24 -8.36 -10.07
N GLU A 105 -16.59 -7.76 -11.07
CA GLU A 105 -17.23 -7.00 -12.17
C GLU A 105 -16.51 -7.21 -13.51
#